data_AF-R0HGC4-F1
#
_entry.id   AF-R0HGC4-F1
#
_cell.length_a   1.000
_cell.length_b   1.000
_cell.length_c   1.000
_cell.angle_alpha   90.00
_cell.angle_beta   90.00
_cell.angle_gamma   90.00
#
_symmetry.space_group_name_H-M   'P 1'
#
loop_
_entity.id
_entity.type
_entity.pdbx_description
1 polymer ?
#
loop_
_entity_poly.entity_id
_entity_poly.type
_entity_poly.pdbx_seq_one_letter_code
_entity_poly.pdbx_strand_id
1 'polypeptide(L)'
;MARAAQSNKWSLQGMTALVTEDFLYQISTNLESAYHLCQLDHPLLKSSGYGSIVFISSAAGVVSCSVGSIYGATKGAICQLARSLACE
;
A
#
# COMPACT_ATOMS: atom_id res chain seq x y z
N MET A 1 -7.76 43.09 10.72
CA MET A 1 -8.12 42.40 9.46
C MET A 1 -6.84 41.85 8.82
N ALA A 2 -6.44 40.63 9.18
CA ALA A 2 -5.28 39.97 8.58
C ALA A 2 -5.76 39.04 7.47
N ARG A 3 -5.11 39.12 6.30
CA ARG A 3 -5.46 38.44 5.06
C ARG A 3 -5.65 36.94 5.28
N ALA A 4 -6.81 36.42 4.88
CA ALA A 4 -7.01 34.99 4.68
C ALA A 4 -6.01 34.50 3.63
N ALA A 5 -5.13 33.58 4.02
CA ALA A 5 -4.23 32.91 3.09
C ALA A 5 -5.08 32.14 2.07
N GLN A 6 -4.82 32.37 0.78
CA GLN A 6 -5.48 31.70 -0.33
C GLN A 6 -5.42 30.18 -0.16
N SER A 7 -6.59 29.55 -0.07
CA SER A 7 -6.75 28.11 -0.13
C SER A 7 -6.41 27.62 -1.54
N ASN A 8 -5.16 27.25 -1.77
CA ASN A 8 -4.76 26.64 -3.03
C ASN A 8 -5.37 25.24 -3.13
N LYS A 9 -6.40 25.12 -3.97
CA LYS A 9 -7.28 23.95 -4.17
C LYS A 9 -6.58 22.67 -4.68
N TRP A 10 -5.24 22.64 -4.72
CA TRP A 10 -4.40 21.60 -5.34
C TRP A 10 -3.04 21.40 -4.63
N SER A 11 -2.97 21.48 -3.30
CA SER A 11 -1.68 21.31 -2.62
C SER A 11 -1.22 19.84 -2.61
N LEU A 12 -0.40 19.47 -3.60
CA LEU A 12 0.32 18.18 -3.65
C LEU A 12 1.60 18.19 -2.79
N GLN A 13 1.72 19.13 -1.84
CA GLN A 13 2.93 19.41 -1.07
C GLN A 13 3.50 18.17 -0.37
N GLY A 14 2.63 17.31 0.17
CA GLY A 14 3.05 16.05 0.80
C GLY A 14 3.65 15.04 -0.18
N MET A 15 3.20 15.02 -1.44
CA MET A 15 3.75 14.16 -2.48
C MET A 15 5.07 14.72 -3.02
N THR A 16 5.15 16.03 -3.25
CA THR A 16 6.35 16.68 -3.81
C THR A 16 7.54 16.70 -2.86
N ALA A 17 7.31 16.46 -1.57
CA ALA A 17 8.37 16.33 -0.57
C ALA A 17 8.99 14.92 -0.53
N LEU A 18 8.36 13.91 -1.14
CA LEU A 18 8.85 12.54 -1.16
C LEU A 18 9.92 12.39 -2.22
N VAL A 19 11.06 11.79 -1.83
CA VAL A 19 12.10 11.43 -2.78
C VAL A 19 11.91 9.99 -3.28
N THR A 20 12.66 9.64 -4.33
CA THR A 20 12.62 8.29 -4.92
C THR A 20 12.83 7.20 -3.86
N GLU A 21 13.75 7.41 -2.93
CA GLU A 21 14.02 6.44 -1.87
C GLU A 21 12.83 6.23 -0.92
N ASP A 22 12.08 7.29 -0.58
CA ASP A 22 10.87 7.15 0.25
C ASP A 22 9.79 6.36 -0.50
N PHE A 23 9.65 6.60 -1.80
CA PHE A 23 8.72 5.87 -2.66
C PHE A 23 9.09 4.39 -2.74
N LEU A 24 10.34 4.09 -3.07
CA LEU A 24 10.84 2.73 -3.20
C LEU A 24 10.77 1.99 -1.87
N TYR A 25 11.14 2.64 -0.77
CA TYR A 25 11.04 2.06 0.57
C TYR A 25 9.61 1.62 0.90
N GLN A 26 8.61 2.47 0.64
CA GLN A 26 7.22 2.11 0.93
C GLN A 26 6.68 1.01 0.01
N ILE A 27 7.02 1.05 -1.28
CA ILE A 27 6.61 0.03 -2.25
C ILE A 27 7.24 -1.31 -1.91
N SER A 28 8.56 -1.33 -1.69
CA SER A 28 9.30 -2.54 -1.39
C SER A 28 8.83 -3.17 -0.08
N THR A 29 8.68 -2.34 0.96
CA THR A 29 8.27 -2.82 2.30
C THR A 29 6.84 -3.33 2.32
N ASN A 30 5.88 -2.65 1.70
CA ASN A 30 4.46 -3.00 1.84
C ASN A 30 3.96 -3.96 0.76
N LEU A 31 4.42 -3.81 -0.49
CA LEU A 31 3.85 -4.55 -1.62
C LEU A 31 4.79 -5.64 -2.13
N GLU A 32 6.04 -5.30 -2.42
CA GLU A 32 7.01 -6.24 -2.99
C GLU A 32 7.29 -7.41 -2.02
N SER A 33 7.50 -7.09 -0.74
CA SER A 33 7.70 -8.10 0.32
C SER A 33 6.52 -9.08 0.40
N ALA A 34 5.28 -8.58 0.34
CA ALA A 34 4.06 -9.36 0.42
C ALA A 34 3.94 -10.32 -0.78
N TYR A 35 4.24 -9.83 -1.97
CA TYR A 35 4.23 -10.64 -3.19
C TYR A 35 5.26 -11.77 -3.14
N HIS A 36 6.52 -11.46 -2.76
CA HIS A 36 7.56 -12.49 -2.69
C HIS A 36 7.34 -13.49 -1.55
N LEU A 37 6.76 -13.05 -0.43
CA LEU A 37 6.34 -13.96 0.63
C LEU A 37 5.38 -15.03 0.11
N CYS A 38 4.39 -14.65 -0.71
CA CYS A 38 3.50 -15.63 -1.35
C CYS A 38 4.25 -16.62 -2.25
N GLN A 39 5.22 -16.14 -3.04
CA GLN A 39 6.01 -17.03 -3.91
C GLN A 39 6.81 -18.06 -3.10
N LEU A 40 7.43 -17.62 -2.00
CA LEU A 40 8.24 -18.48 -1.13
C LEU A 40 7.38 -19.45 -0.32
N ASP A 41 6.21 -19.01 0.15
CA ASP A 41 5.34 -19.82 0.99
C ASP A 41 4.44 -20.77 0.18
N HIS A 42 4.23 -20.52 -1.11
CA HIS A 42 3.33 -21.33 -1.95
C HIS A 42 3.61 -22.85 -1.87
N PRO A 43 4.86 -23.35 -1.99
CA PRO A 43 5.13 -24.78 -1.85
C PRO A 43 4.79 -25.33 -0.45
N LEU A 44 5.00 -24.54 0.61
CA LEU A 44 4.75 -24.92 1.99
C LEU A 44 3.24 -24.94 2.30
N LEU A 45 2.52 -23.93 1.83
CA LEU A 45 1.07 -23.85 1.99
C LEU A 45 0.39 -24.98 1.22
N LYS A 46 0.86 -25.28 0.01
CA LYS A 46 0.37 -26.41 -0.79
C LYS A 46 0.61 -27.75 -0.12
N SER A 47 1.78 -27.97 0.48
CA SER A 47 2.09 -29.23 1.19
C SER A 47 1.29 -29.39 2.47
N SER A 48 0.90 -28.28 3.12
CA SER A 48 0.08 -28.30 4.34
C SER A 48 -1.38 -28.73 4.12
N GLY A 49 -1.90 -28.64 2.88
CA GLY A 49 -3.29 -28.95 2.54
C GLY A 49 -4.35 -27.94 3.01
N TYR A 50 -4.01 -27.05 3.95
CA TYR A 50 -4.94 -26.08 4.56
C TYR A 50 -4.28 -24.72 4.84
N GLY A 51 -3.27 -24.35 4.04
CA GLY A 51 -2.52 -23.11 4.23
C GLY A 51 -3.35 -21.86 3.95
N SER A 52 -3.09 -20.78 4.69
CA SER A 52 -3.72 -19.47 4.50
C SER A 52 -2.71 -18.35 4.69
N ILE A 53 -2.81 -17.30 3.87
CA ILE A 53 -2.05 -16.05 4.00
C ILE A 53 -3.03 -14.93 4.36
N VAL A 54 -2.68 -14.12 5.37
CA VAL A 54 -3.47 -12.96 5.77
C VAL A 54 -2.64 -11.70 5.59
N PHE A 55 -3.05 -10.83 4.66
CA PHE A 55 -2.40 -9.54 4.45
C PHE A 55 -3.01 -8.44 5.32
N ILE A 56 -2.15 -7.63 5.92
CA ILE A 56 -2.57 -6.48 6.73
C ILE A 56 -2.60 -5.20 5.88
N SER A 57 -3.82 -4.79 5.51
CA SER A 57 -4.07 -3.51 4.85
C SER A 57 -4.42 -2.39 5.86
N SER A 58 -5.07 -1.33 5.39
CA SER A 58 -5.48 -0.15 6.16
C SER A 58 -6.74 0.45 5.55
N ALA A 59 -7.52 1.18 6.35
CA ALA A 59 -8.61 2.02 5.84
C ALA A 59 -8.13 2.99 4.74
N ALA A 60 -6.88 3.46 4.83
CA ALA A 60 -6.24 4.32 3.83
C ALA A 60 -6.08 3.66 2.44
N GLY A 61 -6.22 2.33 2.34
CA GLY A 61 -6.23 1.60 1.07
C GLY A 61 -7.60 1.55 0.38
N VAL A 62 -8.66 2.01 1.05
CA VAL A 62 -10.04 2.00 0.53
C VAL A 62 -10.65 3.40 0.51
N VAL A 63 -10.31 4.24 1.49
CA VAL A 63 -10.76 5.63 1.57
C VAL A 63 -9.56 6.58 1.64
N SER A 64 -9.72 7.78 1.09
CA SER A 64 -8.68 8.81 1.19
C SER A 64 -8.50 9.26 2.64
N CYS A 65 -7.25 9.28 3.11
CA CYS A 65 -6.88 9.69 4.45
C CYS A 65 -5.55 10.47 4.40
N SER A 66 -5.37 11.43 5.31
CA SER A 66 -4.18 12.30 5.38
C SER A 66 -2.97 11.60 6.04
N VAL A 67 -2.63 10.39 5.57
CA VAL A 67 -1.53 9.55 6.09
C VAL A 67 -0.42 9.31 5.07
N GLY A 68 -0.53 9.91 3.88
CA GLY A 68 0.44 9.79 2.79
C GLY A 68 -0.13 9.05 1.58
N SER A 69 0.04 9.63 0.40
CA SER A 69 -0.51 9.10 -0.85
C SER A 69 0.09 7.75 -1.23
N ILE A 70 1.41 7.59 -1.09
CA ILE A 70 2.11 6.33 -1.40
C ILE A 70 1.67 5.24 -0.42
N TYR A 71 1.60 5.54 0.87
CA TYR A 71 1.18 4.57 1.88
C TYR A 71 -0.23 4.05 1.57
N GLY A 72 -1.18 4.96 1.34
CA GLY A 72 -2.53 4.60 0.92
C GLY A 72 -2.55 3.76 -0.35
N ALA A 73 -1.77 4.14 -1.36
CA ALA A 73 -1.63 3.39 -2.61
C ALA A 73 -1.11 1.96 -2.38
N THR A 74 -0.06 1.78 -1.57
CA THR A 74 0.48 0.44 -1.28
C THR A 74 -0.50 -0.42 -0.50
N LYS A 75 -1.27 0.15 0.44
CA LYS A 75 -2.31 -0.57 1.18
C LYS A 75 -3.49 -0.96 0.29
N GLY A 76 -3.86 -0.11 -0.66
CA GLY A 76 -4.83 -0.45 -1.71
C GLY A 76 -4.33 -1.56 -2.64
N ALA A 77 -3.05 -1.51 -3.03
CA ALA A 77 -2.43 -2.52 -3.87
C ALA A 77 -2.42 -3.90 -3.20
N ILE A 78 -2.12 -4.00 -1.90
CA ILE A 78 -2.21 -5.27 -1.15
C ILE A 78 -3.63 -5.85 -1.19
N CYS A 79 -4.67 -5.02 -1.03
CA CYS A 79 -6.05 -5.50 -1.13
C CYS A 79 -6.36 -6.08 -2.51
N GLN A 80 -5.83 -5.44 -3.56
CA GLN A 80 -6.00 -5.94 -4.92
C GLN A 80 -5.19 -7.23 -5.15
N LEU A 81 -3.95 -7.30 -4.64
CA LEU A 81 -3.12 -8.50 -4.70
C LEU A 81 -3.83 -9.69 -4.05
N ALA A 82 -4.39 -9.51 -2.85
CA ALA A 82 -5.15 -10.54 -2.15
C ALA A 82 -6.31 -11.10 -2.99
N ARG A 83 -7.07 -10.21 -3.66
CA ARG A 83 -8.17 -10.62 -4.55
C ARG A 83 -7.69 -11.34 -5.80
N SER A 84 -6.59 -10.88 -6.39
CA SER A 84 -6.00 -11.53 -7.56
C SER A 84 -5.52 -12.94 -7.22
N LEU A 85 -4.74 -13.09 -6.13
CA LEU A 85 -4.22 -14.38 -5.68
C LEU A 85 -5.33 -15.36 -5.24
N ALA A 86 -6.47 -14.86 -4.74
CA ALA A 86 -7.61 -15.71 -4.42
C ALA A 86 -8.28 -16.34 -5.66
N CYS A 87 -8.01 -15.80 -6.85
CA CYS A 87 -8.50 -16.29 -8.14
C CYS A 87 -7.45 -17.11 -8.92
N GLU A 88 -6.20 -17.18 -8.44
CA GLU A 88 -5.11 -17.99 -9.00
C GLU A 88 -5.11 -19.40 -8.38
#